data_AF-A0A1F2SB30-F1
#
_entry.id   AF-A0A1F2SB30-F1
#
_cell.length_a   1.000
_cell.length_b   1.000
_cell.length_c   1.000
_cell.angle_alpha   90.00
_cell.angle_beta   90.00
_cell.angle_gamma   90.00
#
_symmetry.space_group_name_H-M   'P 1'
#
loop_
_entity.id
_entity.type
_entity.pdbx_description
1 polymer ?
#
loop_
_entity_poly.entity_id
_entity_poly.type
_entity_poly.pdbx_seq_one_letter_code
_entity_poly.pdbx_strand_id
1 'polypeptide(L)'
;MPAPPRRGSVRARGGARRRSTSVVDLELILPDDLPVEVAVSAVTMAELAAGPHATTDPAERARRRERVQRAEATFEPLPVDAAVARAYGRVYAAAAAAGRKARGRRAFDLLIAATAVAAGLPLYTHNPDDFADLSDMLQIVAV
;
A
#
# COMPACT_ATOMS: atom_id res chain seq x y z
N MET A 1 -12.07 -16.10 57.72
CA MET A 1 -11.82 -14.98 56.78
C MET A 1 -10.75 -15.40 55.79
N PRO A 2 -11.00 -15.42 54.47
CA PRO A 2 -9.98 -15.78 53.50
C PRO A 2 -9.05 -14.59 53.17
N ALA A 3 -7.77 -14.89 52.99
CA ALA A 3 -6.70 -13.93 52.68
C ALA A 3 -6.86 -13.30 51.28
N PRO A 4 -6.45 -12.03 51.09
CA PRO A 4 -6.47 -11.40 49.76
C PRO A 4 -5.35 -11.94 48.85
N PRO A 5 -5.60 -12.07 47.54
CA PRO A 5 -4.59 -12.57 46.60
C PRO A 5 -3.47 -11.55 46.33
N ARG A 6 -2.27 -12.10 46.13
CA ARG A 6 -1.01 -11.40 45.86
C ARG A 6 -1.07 -10.65 44.51
N ARG A 7 -0.79 -9.34 44.52
CA ARG A 7 -0.52 -8.58 43.29
C ARG A 7 0.89 -8.90 42.80
N GLY A 8 0.98 -9.74 41.78
CA GLY A 8 2.19 -9.90 40.98
C GLY A 8 2.45 -8.62 40.17
N SER A 9 3.53 -7.91 40.49
CA SER A 9 4.07 -6.85 39.66
C SER A 9 4.73 -7.48 38.42
N VAL A 10 3.96 -7.60 37.33
CA VAL A 10 4.54 -7.93 36.03
C VAL A 10 5.25 -6.68 35.50
N ARG A 11 6.58 -6.74 35.58
CA ARG A 11 7.52 -5.81 34.97
C ARG A 11 7.25 -5.80 33.45
N ALA A 12 6.72 -4.71 32.92
CA ALA A 12 6.63 -4.51 31.47
C ALA A 12 8.07 -4.46 30.90
N ARG A 13 8.49 -5.53 30.23
CA ARG A 13 9.76 -5.54 29.47
C ARG A 13 9.49 -4.96 28.09
N GLY A 14 10.25 -3.91 27.77
CA GLY A 14 10.57 -3.35 26.45
C GLY A 14 9.74 -3.82 25.25
N GLY A 15 8.80 -2.97 24.82
CA GLY A 15 8.20 -3.07 23.50
C GLY A 15 9.22 -2.68 22.43
N ALA A 16 9.72 -3.66 21.69
CA ALA A 16 10.40 -3.41 20.43
C ALA A 16 9.44 -2.61 19.52
N ARG A 17 9.84 -1.41 19.09
CA ARG A 17 9.14 -0.65 18.04
C ARG A 17 8.97 -1.57 16.84
N ARG A 18 7.74 -1.99 16.56
CA ARG A 18 7.39 -2.70 15.31
C ARG A 18 7.78 -1.77 14.15
N ARG A 19 8.70 -2.23 13.30
CA ARG A 19 9.02 -1.58 12.03
C ARG A 19 7.84 -1.86 11.11
N SER A 20 7.13 -0.80 10.69
CA SER A 20 5.90 -0.93 9.91
C SER A 20 6.22 -0.61 8.45
N THR A 21 6.40 -1.63 7.62
CA THR A 21 6.49 -1.48 6.16
C THR A 21 5.07 -1.19 5.61
N SER A 22 4.92 -0.43 4.52
CA SER A 22 3.59 -0.05 3.98
C SER A 22 3.61 0.05 2.47
N VAL A 23 2.51 -0.30 1.78
CA VAL A 23 2.39 -0.16 0.32
C VAL A 23 1.82 1.22 -0.01
N VAL A 24 2.44 1.88 -0.99
CA VAL A 24 2.13 3.26 -1.33
C VAL A 24 1.70 3.40 -2.79
N ASP A 25 0.61 4.13 -3.03
CA ASP A 25 0.26 4.69 -4.33
C ASP A 25 0.99 6.03 -4.54
N LEU A 26 2.04 6.02 -5.36
CA LEU A 26 3.11 7.03 -5.36
C LEU A 26 2.80 8.28 -6.17
N GLU A 27 1.59 8.43 -6.72
CA GLU A 27 1.31 9.60 -7.57
C GLU A 27 1.41 10.94 -6.82
N LEU A 28 1.27 10.97 -5.48
CA LEU A 28 1.04 12.23 -4.73
C LEU A 28 1.67 12.32 -3.32
N ILE A 29 2.56 11.44 -2.89
CA ILE A 29 2.98 11.46 -1.47
C ILE A 29 4.13 12.40 -1.18
N LEU A 30 3.89 13.30 -0.21
CA LEU A 30 4.88 14.11 0.46
C LEU A 30 5.62 13.26 1.51
N PRO A 31 6.95 13.41 1.67
CA PRO A 31 7.78 12.55 2.53
C PRO A 31 7.38 12.49 4.01
N ASP A 32 6.62 13.47 4.50
CA ASP A 32 6.42 13.68 5.94
C ASP A 32 5.34 12.75 6.56
N ASP A 33 4.49 12.13 5.74
CA ASP A 33 3.43 11.19 6.19
C ASP A 33 3.80 9.71 5.97
N LEU A 34 5.01 9.43 5.50
CA LEU A 34 5.45 8.07 5.23
C LEU A 34 5.99 7.39 6.50
N PRO A 35 5.61 6.13 6.76
CA PRO A 35 6.22 5.34 7.82
C PRO A 35 7.73 5.15 7.59
N VAL A 36 8.44 4.81 8.67
CA VAL A 36 9.92 4.70 8.70
C VAL A 36 10.49 3.75 7.63
N GLU A 37 9.71 2.75 7.20
CA GLU A 37 10.03 1.89 6.06
C GLU A 37 8.83 1.83 5.10
N VAL A 38 9.06 2.06 3.81
CA VAL A 38 8.03 2.12 2.77
C VAL A 38 8.33 1.08 1.70
N ALA A 39 7.31 0.33 1.30
CA ALA A 39 7.32 -0.54 0.13
C ALA A 39 6.40 0.05 -0.96
N VAL A 40 6.70 -0.25 -2.21
CA VAL A 40 5.91 0.21 -3.36
C VAL A 40 5.51 -1.00 -4.17
N SER A 41 4.31 -1.03 -4.73
CA SER A 41 3.93 -2.12 -5.65
C SER A 41 4.65 -1.95 -6.99
N ALA A 42 5.05 -3.06 -7.62
CA ALA A 42 5.52 -3.04 -9.00
C ALA A 42 4.51 -2.42 -9.98
N VAL A 43 3.21 -2.49 -9.67
CA VAL A 43 2.15 -1.84 -10.46
C VAL A 43 2.28 -0.32 -10.43
N THR A 44 2.48 0.25 -9.24
CA THR A 44 2.71 1.70 -9.06
C THR A 44 3.99 2.15 -9.75
N MET A 45 5.06 1.35 -9.71
CA MET A 45 6.28 1.63 -10.47
C MET A 45 6.03 1.63 -11.98
N ALA A 46 5.20 0.70 -12.47
CA ALA A 46 4.82 0.65 -13.88
C ALA A 46 4.00 1.88 -14.31
N GLU A 47 3.07 2.35 -13.47
CA GLU A 47 2.29 3.57 -13.72
C GLU A 47 3.19 4.82 -13.82
N LEU A 48 4.13 4.96 -12.89
CA LEU A 48 5.15 6.02 -12.93
C LEU A 48 5.98 5.96 -14.22
N ALA A 49 6.45 4.76 -14.59
CA ALA A 49 7.28 4.54 -15.77
C ALA A 49 6.54 4.86 -17.08
N ALA A 50 5.21 4.66 -17.13
CA ALA A 50 4.40 5.04 -18.29
C ALA A 50 4.27 6.56 -18.46
N GLY A 51 4.29 7.32 -17.36
CA GLY A 51 4.04 8.76 -17.31
C GLY A 51 4.82 9.61 -18.34
N PRO A 52 6.15 9.47 -18.47
CA PRO A 52 6.95 10.18 -19.48
C PRO A 52 6.55 9.91 -20.93
N HIS A 53 6.01 8.73 -21.21
CA HIS A 53 5.60 8.33 -22.56
C HIS A 53 4.20 8.85 -22.92
N ALA A 54 3.40 9.23 -21.92
CA ALA A 54 2.04 9.74 -22.10
C ALA A 54 1.97 11.25 -22.37
N THR A 55 3.09 11.98 -22.37
CA THR A 55 3.13 13.45 -22.60
C THR A 55 3.92 13.83 -23.84
N THR A 56 3.44 14.85 -24.56
CA THR A 56 4.13 15.45 -25.71
C THR A 56 5.01 16.64 -25.32
N ASP A 57 4.76 17.29 -24.17
CA ASP A 57 5.55 18.41 -23.66
C ASP A 57 6.95 17.96 -23.18
N PRO A 58 8.04 18.46 -23.77
CA PRO A 58 9.40 18.14 -23.34
C PRO A 58 9.72 18.49 -21.88
N ALA A 59 9.19 19.59 -21.36
CA ALA A 59 9.46 20.02 -19.99
C ALA A 59 8.79 19.08 -18.98
N GLU A 60 7.51 18.79 -19.18
CA GLU A 60 6.78 17.81 -18.37
C GLU A 60 7.39 16.40 -18.49
N ARG A 61 7.83 16.00 -19.68
CA ARG A 61 8.53 14.72 -19.88
C ARG A 61 9.80 14.62 -19.03
N ALA A 62 10.60 15.68 -18.98
CA ALA A 62 11.82 15.70 -18.18
C ALA A 62 11.51 15.56 -16.68
N ARG A 63 10.49 16.29 -16.17
CA ARG A 63 10.04 16.19 -14.78
C ARG A 63 9.56 14.78 -14.42
N ARG A 64 8.76 14.15 -15.29
CA ARG A 64 8.27 12.78 -15.06
C ARG A 64 9.41 11.75 -15.08
N ARG A 65 10.41 11.91 -15.96
CA ARG A 65 11.60 11.03 -15.98
C ARG A 65 12.41 11.14 -14.70
N GLU A 66 12.64 12.35 -14.21
CA GLU A 66 13.31 12.57 -12.94
C GLU A 66 12.56 11.90 -11.78
N ARG A 67 11.22 11.97 -11.78
CA ARG A 67 10.38 11.29 -10.79
C ARG A 67 10.57 9.76 -10.83
N VAL A 68 10.56 9.16 -12.02
CA VAL A 68 10.80 7.72 -12.20
C VAL A 68 12.19 7.32 -11.68
N GLN A 69 13.24 8.03 -12.09
CA GLN A 69 14.61 7.75 -11.67
C GLN A 69 14.78 7.83 -10.15
N ARG A 70 14.17 8.82 -9.49
CA ARG A 70 14.18 8.91 -8.03
C ARG A 70 13.47 7.72 -7.38
N ALA A 71 12.31 7.33 -7.91
CA ALA A 71 11.56 6.18 -7.38
C ALA A 71 12.37 4.88 -7.53
N GLU A 72 12.96 4.63 -8.70
CA GLU A 72 13.79 3.44 -8.97
C GLU A 72 15.06 3.40 -8.10
N ALA A 73 15.65 4.55 -7.79
CA ALA A 73 16.81 4.63 -6.90
C ALA A 73 16.45 4.45 -5.41
N THR A 74 15.18 4.64 -5.04
CA THR A 74 14.73 4.65 -3.64
C THR A 74 14.05 3.35 -3.23
N PHE A 75 13.29 2.73 -4.14
CA PHE A 75 12.39 1.63 -3.81
C PHE A 75 12.75 0.34 -4.54
N GLU A 76 12.74 -0.76 -3.80
CA GLU A 76 12.65 -2.10 -4.36
C GLU A 76 11.16 -2.50 -4.38
N PRO A 77 10.51 -2.60 -5.56
CA PRO A 77 9.08 -2.82 -5.62
C PRO A 77 8.69 -4.26 -5.27
N LEU A 78 7.55 -4.41 -4.59
CA LEU A 78 6.93 -5.71 -4.35
C LEU A 78 6.40 -6.29 -5.67
N PRO A 79 6.82 -7.51 -6.05
CA PRO A 79 6.44 -8.11 -7.32
C PRO A 79 4.98 -8.57 -7.31
N VAL A 80 4.37 -8.63 -8.50
CA VAL A 80 3.10 -9.33 -8.70
C VAL A 80 3.41 -10.82 -8.88
N ASP A 81 3.29 -11.58 -7.79
CA ASP A 81 3.59 -13.01 -7.74
C ASP A 81 2.34 -13.88 -7.49
N ALA A 82 2.54 -15.18 -7.25
CA ALA A 82 1.45 -16.10 -6.98
C ALA A 82 0.66 -15.79 -5.69
N ALA A 83 1.29 -15.17 -4.68
CA ALA A 83 0.60 -14.75 -3.47
C ALA A 83 -0.30 -13.54 -3.76
N VAL A 84 0.20 -12.56 -4.53
CA VAL A 84 -0.59 -11.42 -5.01
C VAL A 84 -1.77 -11.89 -5.86
N ALA A 85 -1.55 -12.85 -6.78
CA ALA A 85 -2.63 -13.39 -7.62
C ALA A 85 -3.76 -14.03 -6.77
N ARG A 86 -3.41 -14.78 -5.71
CA ARG A 86 -4.41 -15.35 -4.78
C ARG A 86 -5.12 -14.28 -3.96
N ALA A 87 -4.41 -13.24 -3.53
CA ALA A 87 -5.00 -12.11 -2.81
C ALA A 87 -5.97 -11.33 -3.72
N TYR A 88 -5.59 -11.12 -4.98
CA TYR A 88 -6.41 -10.44 -5.98
C TYR A 88 -7.76 -11.10 -6.18
N GLY A 89 -7.83 -12.44 -6.21
CA GLY A 89 -9.12 -13.14 -6.29
C GLY A 89 -10.07 -12.79 -5.14
N ARG A 90 -9.56 -12.67 -3.90
CA ARG A 90 -10.36 -12.29 -2.73
C ARG A 90 -10.77 -10.82 -2.77
N VAL A 91 -9.82 -9.94 -3.11
CA VAL A 91 -10.05 -8.49 -3.26
C VAL A 91 -11.09 -8.21 -4.35
N TYR A 92 -10.97 -8.87 -5.50
CA TYR A 92 -11.93 -8.77 -6.60
C TYR A 92 -13.33 -9.21 -6.17
N ALA A 93 -13.43 -10.34 -5.44
CA ALA A 93 -14.72 -10.83 -4.96
C ALA A 93 -15.39 -9.86 -3.98
N ALA A 94 -14.62 -9.25 -3.07
CA ALA A 94 -15.11 -8.22 -2.16
C ALA A 94 -15.62 -6.98 -2.91
N ALA A 95 -14.82 -6.47 -3.87
CA ALA A 95 -15.21 -5.32 -4.68
C ALA A 95 -16.45 -5.59 -5.53
N ALA A 96 -16.58 -6.79 -6.10
CA ALA A 96 -17.74 -7.21 -6.86
C ALA A 96 -19.01 -7.32 -5.99
N ALA A 97 -18.87 -7.84 -4.76
CA ALA A 97 -19.98 -7.91 -3.80
C ALA A 97 -20.48 -6.52 -3.38
N ALA A 98 -19.59 -5.52 -3.35
CA ALA A 98 -19.91 -4.11 -3.14
C ALA A 98 -20.48 -3.41 -4.40
N GLY A 99 -20.71 -4.14 -5.50
CA GLY A 99 -21.26 -3.59 -6.74
C GLY A 99 -20.27 -2.79 -7.59
N ARG A 100 -18.98 -2.81 -7.26
CA ARG A 100 -17.95 -2.07 -8.00
C ARG A 100 -17.37 -2.92 -9.13
N LYS A 101 -17.23 -2.32 -10.32
CA LYS A 101 -16.66 -2.99 -11.50
C LYS A 101 -15.13 -2.91 -11.48
N ALA A 102 -14.47 -4.06 -11.47
CA ALA A 102 -13.02 -4.19 -11.55
C ALA A 102 -12.51 -4.16 -13.00
N ARG A 103 -12.64 -3.01 -13.69
CA ARG A 103 -12.20 -2.83 -15.08
C ARG A 103 -11.43 -1.53 -15.27
N GLY A 104 -10.56 -1.47 -16.28
CA GLY A 104 -9.74 -0.30 -16.57
C GLY A 104 -8.77 0.00 -15.42
N ARG A 105 -8.62 1.28 -15.06
CA ARG A 105 -7.78 1.74 -13.94
C ARG A 105 -8.03 0.94 -12.66
N ARG A 106 -9.29 0.65 -12.36
CA ARG A 106 -9.68 -0.08 -11.14
C ARG A 106 -9.02 -1.45 -10.99
N ALA A 107 -8.72 -2.13 -12.11
CA ALA A 107 -8.03 -3.42 -12.05
C ALA A 107 -6.59 -3.28 -11.50
N PHE A 108 -5.91 -2.18 -11.82
CA PHE A 108 -4.58 -1.87 -11.28
C PHE A 108 -4.65 -1.48 -9.81
N ASP A 109 -5.63 -0.66 -9.40
CA ASP A 109 -5.86 -0.32 -7.98
C ASP A 109 -6.07 -1.60 -7.13
N LEU A 110 -6.89 -2.53 -7.62
CA LEU A 110 -7.14 -3.79 -6.92
C LEU A 110 -5.89 -4.69 -6.89
N LEU A 111 -4.99 -4.61 -7.87
CA LEU A 111 -3.69 -5.29 -7.83
C LEU A 111 -2.74 -4.66 -6.79
N ILE A 112 -2.75 -3.34 -6.64
CA ILE A 112 -2.01 -2.64 -5.57
C ILE A 112 -2.54 -3.07 -4.20
N ALA A 113 -3.87 -3.07 -4.01
CA ALA A 113 -4.50 -3.55 -2.79
C ALA A 113 -4.18 -5.04 -2.52
N ALA A 114 -4.23 -5.88 -3.55
CA ALA A 114 -3.84 -7.29 -3.45
C ALA A 114 -2.37 -7.48 -3.07
N THR A 115 -1.48 -6.59 -3.53
CA THR A 115 -0.06 -6.58 -3.15
C THR A 115 0.08 -6.29 -1.66
N ALA A 116 -0.64 -5.28 -1.15
CA ALA A 116 -0.66 -4.93 0.27
C ALA A 116 -1.22 -6.07 1.14
N VAL A 117 -2.33 -6.68 0.72
CA VAL A 117 -2.94 -7.85 1.39
C VAL A 117 -1.98 -9.04 1.41
N ALA A 118 -1.29 -9.34 0.30
CA ALA A 118 -0.35 -10.46 0.23
C ALA A 118 0.88 -10.25 1.11
N ALA A 119 1.35 -9.00 1.22
CA ALA A 119 2.48 -8.62 2.07
C ALA A 119 2.10 -8.44 3.55
N GLY A 120 0.80 -8.41 3.88
CA GLY A 120 0.32 -8.13 5.23
C GLY A 120 0.63 -6.71 5.70
N LEU A 121 0.66 -5.76 4.76
CA LEU A 121 1.01 -4.36 5.01
C LEU A 121 -0.21 -3.46 4.81
N PRO A 122 -0.32 -2.33 5.55
CA PRO A 122 -1.32 -1.32 5.27
C PRO A 122 -1.09 -0.66 3.90
N LEU A 123 -2.18 -0.20 3.29
CA LEU A 123 -2.18 0.60 2.06
C LEU A 123 -2.34 2.08 2.41
N TYR A 124 -1.36 2.90 2.02
CA TYR A 124 -1.40 4.35 2.14
C TYR A 124 -1.82 4.95 0.80
N THR A 125 -2.86 5.80 0.82
CA THR A 125 -3.45 6.35 -0.41
C THR A 125 -4.14 7.70 -0.15
N HIS A 126 -4.11 8.58 -1.16
CA HIS A 126 -4.88 9.83 -1.20
C HIS A 126 -6.38 9.60 -1.46
N ASN A 127 -6.75 8.41 -1.96
CA ASN A 127 -8.12 8.07 -2.31
C ASN A 127 -8.62 6.89 -1.45
N PRO A 128 -8.71 7.02 -0.12
CA PRO A 128 -9.11 5.91 0.76
C PRO A 128 -10.51 5.37 0.44
N ASP A 129 -11.41 6.22 -0.06
CA ASP A 129 -12.76 5.83 -0.50
C ASP A 129 -12.74 4.84 -1.68
N ASP A 130 -11.68 4.88 -2.48
CA ASP A 130 -11.48 3.86 -3.51
C ASP A 130 -11.16 2.49 -2.92
N PHE A 131 -10.87 2.35 -1.63
CA PHE A 131 -10.59 1.05 -1.03
C PHE A 131 -11.55 0.69 0.11
N ALA A 132 -12.52 1.55 0.43
CA ALA A 132 -13.42 1.38 1.57
C ALA A 132 -14.09 -0.01 1.64
N ASP A 133 -14.44 -0.60 0.49
CA ASP A 133 -15.01 -1.94 0.35
C ASP A 133 -14.07 -3.10 0.76
N LEU A 134 -12.80 -2.80 1.02
CA LEU A 134 -11.75 -3.75 1.42
C LEU A 134 -11.33 -3.61 2.89
N SER A 135 -11.96 -2.73 3.67
CA SER A 135 -11.54 -2.41 5.05
C SER A 135 -11.51 -3.61 6.00
N ASP A 136 -12.32 -4.64 5.73
CA ASP A 136 -12.33 -5.88 6.53
C ASP A 136 -11.11 -6.78 6.29
N MET A 137 -10.36 -6.55 5.21
CA MET A 137 -9.21 -7.38 4.82
C MET A 137 -7.91 -6.59 4.62
N LEU A 138 -7.99 -5.26 4.50
CA LEU A 138 -6.86 -4.39 4.25
C LEU A 138 -6.98 -3.16 5.15
N GLN A 139 -5.94 -2.90 5.94
CA GLN A 139 -5.83 -1.64 6.65
C GLN A 139 -5.52 -0.52 5.64
N ILE A 140 -6.42 0.47 5.56
CA ILE A 140 -6.28 1.63 4.69
C ILE A 140 -5.91 2.83 5.56
N VAL A 141 -4.89 3.56 5.13
CA VAL A 141 -4.42 4.78 5.79
C VAL A 141 -4.52 5.92 4.78
N ALA A 142 -5.35 6.91 5.11
CA ALA A 142 -5.41 8.15 4.34
C ALA A 142 -4.15 8.98 4.60
N VAL A 143 -3.62 9.59 3.56
CA VAL A 143 -2.49 10.54 3.57
C VAL A 143 -2.91 11.85 2.93
#